data_AF-A0A9W3X4L1-F1
#
_entry.id   AF-A0A9W3X4L1-F1
#
_cell.length_a   1.000
_cell.length_b   1.000
_cell.length_c   1.000
_cell.angle_alpha   90.00
_cell.angle_beta   90.00
_cell.angle_gamma   90.00
#
_symmetry.space_group_name_H-M   'P 1'
#
loop_
_entity.id
_entity.type
_entity.pdbx_description
1 polymer ?
#
loop_
_entity_poly.entity_id
_entity_poly.type
_entity_poly.pdbx_seq_one_letter_code
_entity_poly.pdbx_strand_id
1 'polypeptide(L)'
;MRLREQQGERRCFLDELHVFADPSNPQSMEFIYQIWKRIRKYDGSVWGATQQVEELLRASDGKKNYGGAVIENSLMKMFLPLAEKSIHDLMTQAQIKFSDSERKILKPRKKNKGEGIFIYADKRVHLLIEPTEVEWELMGGKPKEGEAG
;
A
#
# COMPACT_ATOMS: atom_id res chain seq x y z
N MET A 1 -23.99 26.39 -16.60
CA MET A 1 -22.65 26.36 -15.98
C MET A 1 -22.86 26.44 -14.46
N ARG A 2 -23.01 25.30 -13.77
CA ARG A 2 -23.37 25.27 -12.34
C ARG A 2 -22.25 24.63 -11.51
N LEU A 3 -21.81 25.39 -10.50
CA LEU A 3 -21.32 24.94 -9.19
C LEU A 3 -20.17 23.92 -9.21
N ARG A 4 -18.94 24.42 -9.43
CA ARG A 4 -17.68 23.71 -9.11
C ARG A 4 -16.90 24.45 -8.01
N GLU A 5 -17.59 25.08 -7.07
CA GLU A 5 -16.96 25.72 -5.92
C GLU A 5 -17.41 25.02 -4.65
N GLN A 6 -16.43 24.55 -3.88
CA GLN A 6 -16.52 23.86 -2.58
C GLN A 6 -16.84 22.36 -2.56
N GLN A 7 -16.12 21.55 -3.33
CA GLN A 7 -15.84 20.18 -2.85
C GLN A 7 -14.34 20.04 -2.68
N GLY A 8 -13.88 19.95 -1.44
CA GLY A 8 -12.48 19.65 -1.15
C GLY A 8 -12.05 18.36 -1.84
N GLU A 9 -10.74 18.20 -2.05
CA GLU A 9 -10.17 16.99 -2.65
C GLU A 9 -10.75 15.75 -1.96
N ARG A 10 -11.36 14.86 -2.74
CA ARG A 10 -11.99 13.65 -2.20
C ARG A 10 -10.90 12.62 -1.94
N ARG A 11 -10.48 12.51 -0.67
CA ARG A 11 -9.44 11.57 -0.24
C ARG A 11 -10.08 10.42 0.54
N CYS A 12 -9.84 9.19 0.11
CA CYS A 12 -10.29 7.98 0.79
C CYS A 12 -9.07 7.18 1.28
N PHE A 13 -9.08 6.79 2.55
CA PHE A 13 -8.03 5.99 3.16
C PHE A 13 -8.65 4.66 3.61
N LEU A 14 -8.14 3.56 3.08
CA LEU A 14 -8.55 2.20 3.41
C LEU A 14 -7.39 1.54 4.15
N ASP A 15 -7.48 1.54 5.48
CA ASP A 15 -6.57 0.76 6.31
C ASP A 15 -7.05 -0.70 6.39
N GLU A 16 -6.12 -1.61 6.61
CA GLU A 16 -6.35 -3.07 6.59
C GLU A 16 -7.12 -3.56 5.36
N LEU A 17 -6.71 -3.08 4.18
CA LEU A 17 -7.35 -3.39 2.90
C LEU A 17 -7.52 -4.90 2.63
N HIS A 18 -6.64 -5.74 3.19
CA HIS A 18 -6.73 -7.20 3.03
C HIS A 18 -8.03 -7.79 3.62
N VAL A 19 -8.70 -7.12 4.56
CA VAL A 19 -9.98 -7.58 5.13
C VAL A 19 -11.06 -7.71 4.05
N PHE A 20 -10.99 -6.92 2.98
CA PHE A 20 -11.92 -7.01 1.87
C PHE A 20 -11.58 -8.13 0.87
N ALA A 21 -10.40 -8.74 0.99
CA ALA A 21 -9.84 -9.72 0.06
C ALA A 21 -10.29 -11.16 0.33
N ASP A 22 -11.56 -11.34 0.74
CA ASP A 22 -12.14 -12.66 0.97
C ASP A 22 -12.32 -13.44 -0.35
N PRO A 23 -11.64 -14.59 -0.54
CA PRO A 23 -11.80 -15.41 -1.73
C PRO A 23 -13.21 -15.98 -1.92
N SER A 24 -13.99 -16.13 -0.85
CA SER A 24 -15.39 -16.56 -0.92
C SER A 24 -16.33 -15.44 -1.36
N ASN A 25 -15.89 -14.18 -1.31
CA ASN A 25 -16.67 -13.01 -1.70
C ASN A 25 -15.80 -11.98 -2.47
N PRO A 26 -15.30 -12.34 -3.67
CA PRO A 26 -14.40 -11.49 -4.46
C PRO A 26 -15.02 -10.15 -4.90
N GLN A 27 -16.34 -10.03 -4.86
CA GLN A 27 -17.11 -8.84 -5.22
C GLN A 27 -16.69 -7.61 -4.39
N SER A 28 -16.26 -7.81 -3.15
CA SER A 28 -15.76 -6.74 -2.28
C SER A 28 -14.51 -6.07 -2.88
N MET A 29 -13.52 -6.87 -3.27
CA MET A 29 -12.32 -6.35 -3.93
C MET A 29 -12.57 -5.86 -5.35
N GLU A 30 -13.53 -6.47 -6.07
CA GLU A 30 -13.97 -5.96 -7.36
C GLU A 30 -14.50 -4.52 -7.24
N PHE A 31 -15.34 -4.25 -6.23
CA PHE A 31 -15.87 -2.91 -5.97
C PHE A 31 -14.75 -1.91 -5.66
N ILE A 32 -13.79 -2.28 -4.81
CA ILE A 32 -12.63 -1.44 -4.50
C ILE A 32 -11.79 -1.15 -5.76
N TYR A 33 -11.57 -2.17 -6.60
CA TYR A 33 -10.89 -2.00 -7.87
C TYR A 33 -11.61 -1.00 -8.79
N GLN A 34 -12.95 -1.00 -8.82
CA GLN A 34 -13.73 0.00 -9.57
C GLN A 34 -13.54 1.41 -9.02
N ILE A 35 -13.43 1.59 -7.70
CA ILE A 35 -13.07 2.88 -7.08
C ILE A 35 -11.70 3.32 -7.59
N TRP A 36 -10.68 2.45 -7.51
CA TRP A 36 -9.30 2.73 -7.94
C TRP A 36 -9.22 3.24 -9.39
N LYS A 37 -10.01 2.65 -10.29
CA LYS A 37 -10.07 3.06 -11.69
C LYS A 37 -10.75 4.40 -11.94
N ARG A 38 -11.68 4.81 -11.08
CA ARG A 38 -12.59 5.93 -11.34
C ARG A 38 -12.24 7.18 -10.53
N ILE A 39 -11.60 7.04 -9.38
CA ILE A 39 -11.39 8.15 -8.43
C ILE A 39 -10.69 9.36 -9.07
N ARG A 40 -9.74 9.13 -9.99
CA ARG A 40 -9.04 10.20 -10.72
C ARG A 40 -9.96 11.08 -11.57
N LYS A 41 -11.09 10.54 -12.07
CA LYS A 41 -12.09 11.32 -12.84
C LYS A 41 -12.87 12.29 -11.95
N TYR A 42 -12.84 12.07 -10.65
CA TYR A 42 -13.53 12.88 -9.64
C TYR A 42 -12.58 13.79 -8.87
N ASP A 43 -11.37 14.00 -9.40
CA ASP A 43 -10.33 14.79 -8.74
C ASP A 43 -10.07 14.34 -7.30
N GLY A 44 -10.11 13.03 -7.10
CA GLY A 44 -9.92 12.39 -5.81
C GLY A 44 -8.72 11.47 -5.79
N SER A 45 -8.30 11.11 -4.59
CA SER A 45 -7.27 10.10 -4.33
C SER A 45 -7.80 9.02 -3.41
N VAL A 46 -7.21 7.84 -3.54
CA VAL A 46 -7.48 6.70 -2.67
C VAL A 46 -6.15 6.07 -2.27
N TRP A 47 -6.02 5.81 -0.98
CA TRP A 47 -4.86 5.20 -0.35
C TRP A 47 -5.29 3.90 0.31
N GLY A 48 -4.53 2.84 0.06
CA GLY A 48 -4.76 1.53 0.66
C GLY A 48 -3.52 1.11 1.44
N ALA A 49 -3.71 0.69 2.68
CA ALA A 49 -2.66 0.12 3.51
C ALA A 49 -3.01 -1.33 3.85
N THR A 50 -2.00 -2.20 3.89
CA THR A 50 -2.15 -3.59 4.31
C THR A 50 -0.86 -4.13 4.87
N GLN A 51 -0.97 -4.96 5.90
CA GLN A 51 0.14 -5.74 6.44
C GLN A 51 0.22 -7.14 5.81
N GLN A 52 -0.89 -7.64 5.25
CA GLN A 52 -1.02 -9.00 4.72
C GLN A 52 -1.14 -8.99 3.20
N VAL A 53 0.03 -9.00 2.55
CA VAL A 53 0.14 -8.97 1.08
C VAL A 53 -0.41 -10.24 0.45
N GLU A 54 -0.16 -11.40 1.05
CA GLU A 54 -0.62 -12.69 0.51
C GLU A 54 -2.15 -12.74 0.42
N GLU A 55 -2.86 -12.32 1.47
CA GLU A 55 -4.33 -12.30 1.49
C GLU A 55 -4.88 -11.35 0.44
N LEU A 56 -4.31 -10.13 0.37
CA LEU A 56 -4.71 -9.15 -0.64
C LEU A 56 -4.61 -9.72 -2.07
N LEU A 57 -3.55 -10.48 -2.35
CA LEU A 57 -3.30 -11.08 -3.65
C LEU A 57 -4.12 -12.35 -3.92
N ARG A 58 -4.79 -12.94 -2.92
CA ARG A 58 -5.65 -14.12 -3.11
C ARG A 58 -7.06 -13.77 -3.61
N ALA A 59 -7.47 -12.51 -3.51
CA ALA A 59 -8.77 -12.05 -4.01
C ALA A 59 -8.85 -12.10 -5.54
N SER A 60 -9.29 -13.25 -6.06
CA SER A 60 -9.45 -13.53 -7.48
C SER A 60 -10.79 -14.19 -7.75
N ASP A 61 -11.46 -13.78 -8.82
CA ASP A 61 -12.65 -14.46 -9.36
C ASP A 61 -12.29 -15.58 -10.38
N GLY A 62 -11.02 -15.95 -10.45
CA GLY A 62 -10.48 -16.88 -11.45
C GLY A 62 -10.15 -16.24 -12.81
N LYS A 63 -10.58 -15.00 -13.05
CA LYS A 63 -10.23 -14.23 -14.26
C LYS A 63 -9.26 -13.11 -13.95
N LYS A 64 -9.36 -12.51 -12.76
CA LYS A 64 -8.54 -11.38 -12.35
C LYS A 64 -8.21 -11.44 -10.87
N ASN A 65 -6.93 -11.25 -10.55
CA ASN A 65 -6.47 -10.92 -9.21
C ASN A 65 -6.75 -9.42 -8.94
N TYR A 66 -7.78 -9.12 -8.16
CA TYR A 66 -8.19 -7.75 -7.90
C TYR A 66 -7.19 -7.00 -7.01
N GLY A 67 -6.57 -7.66 -6.04
CA GLY A 67 -5.51 -7.07 -5.21
C GLY A 67 -4.28 -6.69 -6.03
N GLY A 68 -3.82 -7.60 -6.88
CA GLY A 68 -2.75 -7.35 -7.85
C GLY A 68 -3.10 -6.18 -8.78
N ALA A 69 -4.34 -6.14 -9.29
CA ALA A 69 -4.80 -5.05 -10.15
C ALA A 69 -4.86 -3.69 -9.42
N VAL A 70 -5.28 -3.65 -8.14
CA VAL A 70 -5.26 -2.43 -7.32
C VAL A 70 -3.83 -1.92 -7.14
N ILE A 71 -2.88 -2.82 -6.82
CA ILE A 71 -1.46 -2.48 -6.71
C ILE A 71 -0.97 -1.94 -8.05
N GLU A 72 -1.15 -2.67 -9.15
CA GLU A 72 -0.71 -2.29 -10.49
C GLU A 72 -1.21 -0.89 -10.88
N ASN A 73 -2.50 -0.62 -10.69
CA ASN A 73 -3.14 0.65 -11.07
C ASN A 73 -2.78 1.83 -10.14
N SER A 74 -2.06 1.59 -9.04
CA SER A 74 -1.62 2.65 -8.13
C SER A 74 -0.44 3.43 -8.72
N LEU A 75 -0.57 4.76 -8.85
CA LEU A 75 0.54 5.61 -9.32
C LEU A 75 1.67 5.69 -8.29
N MET A 76 1.29 5.78 -7.02
CA MET A 76 2.16 5.84 -5.85
C MET A 76 2.13 4.49 -5.15
N LYS A 77 3.29 3.97 -4.77
CA LYS A 77 3.42 2.74 -3.98
C LYS A 77 4.50 2.95 -2.93
N MET A 78 4.22 2.55 -1.69
CA MET A 78 5.19 2.56 -0.60
C MET A 78 5.34 1.14 -0.07
N PHE A 79 6.55 0.61 -0.13
CA PHE A 79 6.89 -0.70 0.42
C PHE A 79 7.82 -0.49 1.61
N LEU A 80 7.35 -0.86 2.79
CA LEU A 80 8.16 -0.94 4.00
C LEU A 80 8.80 -2.34 4.10
N PRO A 81 9.56 -2.68 5.14
CA PRO A 81 10.18 -3.99 5.22
C PRO A 81 9.11 -5.09 5.28
N LEU A 82 9.26 -6.11 4.43
CA LEU A 82 8.28 -7.19 4.22
C LEU A 82 8.94 -8.56 4.31
N ALA A 83 8.19 -9.59 4.69
CA ALA A 83 8.68 -10.95 4.67
C ALA A 83 9.08 -11.38 3.24
N GLU A 84 10.08 -12.26 3.11
CA GLU A 84 10.60 -12.72 1.81
C GLU A 84 9.47 -13.31 0.92
N LYS A 85 8.54 -14.04 1.53
CA LYS A 85 7.36 -14.59 0.84
C LYS A 85 6.51 -13.48 0.22
N SER A 86 6.23 -12.40 0.96
CA SER A 86 5.44 -11.27 0.46
C SER A 86 6.15 -10.53 -0.67
N ILE A 87 7.48 -10.39 -0.61
CA ILE A 87 8.27 -9.81 -1.71
C ILE A 87 8.14 -10.71 -2.95
N HIS A 88 8.26 -12.02 -2.78
CA HIS A 88 8.09 -12.99 -3.87
C HIS A 88 6.68 -12.91 -4.50
N ASP A 89 5.64 -12.84 -3.68
CA ASP A 89 4.26 -12.73 -4.16
C ASP A 89 4.01 -11.42 -4.92
N LEU A 90 4.57 -10.29 -4.46
CA LEU A 90 4.51 -9.02 -5.20
C LEU A 90 5.20 -9.09 -6.56
N MET A 91 6.33 -9.79 -6.64
CA MET A 91 7.08 -9.96 -7.89
C MET A 91 6.34 -10.84 -8.90
N THR A 92 5.71 -11.92 -8.42
CA THR A 92 5.09 -12.93 -9.28
C THR A 92 3.64 -12.60 -9.63
N GLN A 93 2.86 -12.10 -8.67
CA GLN A 93 1.41 -11.90 -8.84
C GLN A 93 1.03 -10.44 -9.14
N ALA A 94 1.77 -9.47 -8.59
CA ALA A 94 1.56 -8.04 -8.84
C ALA A 94 2.56 -7.44 -9.84
N GLN A 95 3.45 -8.27 -10.42
CA GLN A 95 4.45 -7.90 -11.44
C GLN A 95 5.40 -6.75 -11.03
N ILE A 96 5.60 -6.55 -9.73
CA ILE A 96 6.50 -5.52 -9.23
C ILE A 96 7.93 -6.04 -9.29
N LYS A 97 8.78 -5.41 -10.10
CA LYS A 97 10.20 -5.76 -10.15
C LYS A 97 10.96 -5.06 -9.03
N PHE A 98 11.74 -5.79 -8.25
CA PHE A 98 12.68 -5.22 -7.29
C PHE A 98 14.12 -5.52 -7.72
N SER A 99 15.02 -4.56 -7.59
CA SER A 99 16.46 -4.76 -7.75
C SER A 99 17.05 -5.48 -6.52
N ASP A 100 18.30 -5.95 -6.63
CA ASP A 100 19.01 -6.52 -5.48
C ASP A 100 19.21 -5.51 -4.33
N SER A 101 19.40 -4.23 -4.65
CA SER A 101 19.55 -3.18 -3.64
C SER A 101 18.22 -2.89 -2.95
N GLU A 102 17.11 -2.83 -3.69
CA GLU A 102 15.77 -2.64 -3.13
C GLU A 102 15.37 -3.80 -2.23
N ARG A 103 15.65 -5.05 -2.63
CA ARG A 103 15.40 -6.23 -1.78
C ARG A 103 16.17 -6.17 -0.46
N LYS A 104 17.40 -5.67 -0.47
CA LYS A 104 18.18 -5.49 0.77
C LYS A 104 17.57 -4.45 1.72
N ILE A 105 16.98 -3.39 1.17
CA ILE A 105 16.28 -2.36 1.96
C ILE A 105 14.99 -2.94 2.55
N LEU A 106 14.20 -3.66 1.74
CA LEU A 106 12.92 -4.26 2.12
C LEU A 106 13.03 -5.48 3.04
N LYS A 107 14.23 -6.05 3.22
CA LYS A 107 14.43 -7.17 4.14
C LYS A 107 14.34 -6.69 5.60
N PRO A 108 13.47 -7.26 6.46
CA PRO A 108 13.32 -6.83 7.84
C PRO A 108 14.61 -6.98 8.65
N ARG A 109 15.00 -5.92 9.36
CA ARG A 109 16.16 -5.83 10.26
C ARG A 109 15.76 -4.97 11.46
N LYS A 110 16.36 -5.20 12.64
CA LYS A 110 16.05 -4.38 13.83
C LYS A 110 16.26 -2.86 13.60
N LYS A 111 17.18 -2.48 12.72
CA LYS A 111 17.59 -1.09 12.48
C LYS A 111 16.92 -0.40 11.30
N ASN A 112 16.15 -1.11 10.46
CA ASN A 112 15.54 -0.51 9.27
C ASN A 112 14.03 -0.22 9.44
N LYS A 113 13.55 -0.12 10.69
CA LYS A 113 12.20 0.38 10.94
C LYS A 113 12.13 1.84 10.46
N GLY A 114 11.15 2.15 9.62
CA GLY A 114 11.04 3.45 8.95
C GLY A 114 11.77 3.55 7.60
N GLU A 115 12.59 2.57 7.21
CA GLU A 115 13.15 2.51 5.85
C GLU A 115 12.17 1.83 4.89
N GLY A 116 12.19 2.22 3.62
CA GLY A 116 11.38 1.57 2.60
C GLY A 116 11.72 1.99 1.18
N ILE A 117 10.91 1.56 0.23
CA ILE A 117 10.97 2.00 -1.17
C ILE A 117 9.69 2.75 -1.49
N PHE A 118 9.83 3.96 -1.99
CA PHE A 118 8.73 4.74 -2.52
C PHE A 118 8.83 4.79 -4.04
N ILE A 119 7.72 4.46 -4.71
CA ILE A 119 7.59 4.46 -6.16
C ILE A 119 6.55 5.52 -6.53
N TYR A 120 6.92 6.42 -7.42
CA TYR A 120 6.03 7.39 -8.06
C TYR A 120 6.18 7.27 -9.56
N ALA A 121 5.16 6.76 -10.24
CA ALA A 121 5.21 6.44 -11.67
C ALA A 121 6.41 5.51 -11.99
N ASP A 122 7.41 6.01 -12.71
CA ASP A 122 8.65 5.33 -13.07
C ASP A 122 9.81 5.61 -12.09
N LYS A 123 9.66 6.60 -11.20
CA LYS A 123 10.70 6.98 -10.24
C LYS A 123 10.62 6.12 -8.99
N ARG A 124 11.80 5.77 -8.48
CA ARG A 124 11.97 4.90 -7.33
C ARG A 124 13.03 5.52 -6.42
N VAL A 125 12.70 5.66 -5.14
CA VAL A 125 13.58 6.26 -4.14
C VAL A 125 13.62 5.42 -2.88
N HIS A 126 14.78 5.38 -2.24
CA HIS A 126 14.91 4.90 -0.86
C HIS A 126 14.24 5.93 0.05
N LEU A 127 13.29 5.46 0.83
CA LEU A 127 12.53 6.25 1.79
C LEU A 127 13.09 5.99 3.19
N LEU A 128 13.23 7.07 3.97
CA LEU A 128 13.44 7.03 5.42
C LEU A 128 12.37 7.89 6.07
N ILE A 129 11.56 7.30 6.95
CA ILE A 129 10.48 7.94 7.68
C ILE A 129 10.95 8.16 9.11
N GLU A 130 11.03 9.42 9.52
CA GLU A 130 11.37 9.83 10.88
C GLU A 130 10.21 10.68 11.42
N PRO A 131 9.32 10.11 12.26
CA PRO A 131 8.23 10.87 12.84
C PRO A 131 8.77 11.94 13.78
N THR A 132 8.15 13.12 13.72
CA THR A 132 8.37 14.23 14.65
C THR A 132 7.93 13.87 16.07
N GLU A 133 8.37 14.64 17.06
CA GLU A 133 7.93 14.45 18.46
C GLU A 133 6.41 14.49 18.60
N VAL A 134 5.76 15.45 17.93
CA VAL A 134 4.30 15.60 17.91
C VAL A 134 3.62 14.37 17.30
N GLU A 135 4.14 13.83 16.20
CA GLU A 135 3.59 12.62 15.58
C GLU A 135 3.75 11.38 16.49
N TRP A 136 4.88 11.27 17.20
CA TRP A 136 5.05 10.21 18.20
C TRP A 136 4.04 10.32 19.33
N GLU A 137 3.78 11.51 19.85
CA GLU A 137 2.76 11.73 20.88
C GLU A 137 1.37 11.31 20.38
N LEU A 138 1.01 11.67 19.15
CA LEU A 138 -0.25 11.27 18.53
C LEU A 138 -0.37 9.75 18.34
N MET A 139 0.74 9.05 18.14
CA MET A 139 0.79 7.59 17.98
C MET A 139 0.86 6.82 19.31
N GLY A 140 0.73 7.50 20.46
CA GLY A 140 0.79 6.86 21.78
C GLY A 140 2.18 6.84 22.43
N GLY A 141 3.11 7.63 21.90
CA GLY A 141 4.47 7.82 22.41
C GLY A 141 5.54 7.12 21.57
N LYS A 142 6.79 7.57 21.74
CA LYS A 142 7.95 6.94 21.09
C LYS A 142 8.17 5.55 21.71
N PRO A 143 8.31 4.48 20.91
CA PRO A 143 8.66 3.16 21.41
C PRO A 143 9.95 3.23 22.23
N LYS A 144 9.98 2.60 23.40
CA LYS A 144 11.22 2.50 24.18
C LYS A 144 12.23 1.67 23.39
N GLU A 145 13.48 2.13 23.32
CA GLU A 145 14.54 1.40 22.64
C GLU A 145 14.63 -0.04 23.17
N GLY A 146 14.36 -1.02 22.30
CA GLY A 146 14.38 -2.45 22.65
C GLY A 146 13.03 -3.17 22.59
N GLU A 147 11.89 -2.46 22.59
CA GLU A 147 10.54 -3.07 22.50
C GLU A 147 10.08 -3.28 21.04
N ALA A 148 10.83 -2.74 20.10
CA ALA A 148 10.70 -2.98 18.67
C ALA A 148 11.25 -4.37 18.27
N GLY A 149 10.79 -5.42 18.92
CA GLY A 149 11.00 -6.83 18.55
C GLY A 149 10.35 -7.19 17.24
#